data_AF-A0A950C5B2-F1
#
_entry.id   AF-A0A950C5B2-F1
#
_cell.length_a   1.000
_cell.length_b   1.000
_cell.length_c   1.000
_cell.angle_alpha   90.00
_cell.angle_beta   90.00
_cell.angle_gamma   90.00
#
_symmetry.space_group_name_H-M   'P 1'
#
loop_
_entity.id
_entity.type
_entity.pdbx_description
1 polymer ?
#
loop_
_entity_poly.entity_id
_entity_poly.type
_entity_poly.pdbx_seq_one_letter_code
_entity_poly.pdbx_strand_id
1 'polypeptide(L)' 'MRGRRIAVIGDLMLDEWYWGNVRRISPEAPVPVVEVRDHTYTLGGAGNVANNLAALGA' A
#
# COMPACT_ATOMS: atom_id res chain seq x y z
N MET A 1 1.45 -20.07 -12.65
CA MET A 1 0.11 -20.63 -12.44
C MET A 1 -0.72 -20.75 -13.72
N ARG A 2 -0.09 -20.71 -14.91
CA ARG A 2 -0.77 -20.63 -16.21
C ARG A 2 -1.91 -21.63 -16.42
N GLY A 3 -3.04 -21.11 -16.90
CA GLY A 3 -4.23 -21.88 -17.25
C GLY A 3 -5.17 -22.18 -16.08
N ARG A 4 -4.94 -21.62 -14.88
CA ARG A 4 -5.82 -21.79 -13.72
C ARG A 4 -6.69 -20.56 -13.52
N ARG A 5 -8.01 -20.74 -13.54
CA ARG A 5 -8.95 -19.69 -13.16
C ARG A 5 -9.13 -19.68 -11.65
N ILE A 6 -8.86 -18.56 -11.02
CA ILE A 6 -8.92 -18.39 -9.55
C ILE A 6 -9.86 -17.23 -9.25
N ALA A 7 -10.84 -17.46 -8.37
CA ALA A 7 -11.70 -16.40 -7.85
C ALA A 7 -11.16 -15.92 -6.50
N VAL A 8 -10.94 -14.61 -6.37
CA VAL A 8 -10.57 -13.96 -5.10
C VAL A 8 -11.82 -13.29 -4.55
N ILE A 9 -12.23 -13.66 -3.33
CA ILE A 9 -13.40 -13.10 -2.65
C ILE A 9 -12.92 -12.59 -1.30
N GLY A 10 -13.15 -11.31 -1.04
CA GLY A 10 -12.74 -10.60 0.17
C GLY A 10 -12.74 -9.10 -0.06
N ASP A 11 -12.29 -8.36 0.94
CA ASP A 11 -12.36 -6.90 0.92
C ASP A 11 -11.21 -6.29 0.10
N LEU A 12 -11.58 -5.37 -0.80
CA LEU A 12 -10.61 -4.55 -1.53
C LEU A 12 -10.22 -3.35 -0.66
N MET A 13 -8.93 -3.10 -0.55
CA MET A 13 -8.37 -1.95 0.15
C MET A 13 -7.34 -1.26 -0.75
N LEU A 14 -7.12 0.04 -0.50
CA LEU A 14 -6.05 0.81 -1.12
C LEU A 14 -5.00 1.09 -0.04
N ASP A 15 -3.78 0.65 -0.29
CA ASP A 15 -2.66 0.97 0.58
C ASP A 15 -2.00 2.25 0.02
N GLU A 16 -2.05 3.32 0.80
CA GLU A 16 -1.42 4.60 0.48
C GLU A 16 -0.17 4.80 1.32
N TRP A 17 0.94 5.09 0.65
CA TRP A 17 2.23 5.34 1.28
C TRP A 17 2.61 6.79 1.12
N TYR A 18 2.97 7.45 2.22
CA TYR A 18 3.50 8.81 2.21
C TYR A 18 5.01 8.79 2.43
N TRP A 19 5.75 9.41 1.52
CA TRP A 19 7.21 9.53 1.58
C TRP A 19 7.59 10.95 1.95
N GLY A 20 8.42 11.11 2.97
CA GLY A 20 8.79 12.42 3.47
C GLY A 20 10.00 12.37 4.39
N ASN A 21 10.50 13.55 4.76
CA ASN A 21 11.64 13.68 5.66
C ASN A 21 11.18 14.20 7.03
N VAL A 22 11.76 13.67 8.10
CA VAL A 22 11.59 14.20 9.45
C VAL A 22 12.80 15.05 9.79
N ARG A 23 12.59 16.34 10.07
CA ARG A 23 13.67 17.29 10.40
C ARG A 23 13.52 17.96 11.76
N ARG A 24 12.35 17.81 12.41
CA ARG A 24 12.06 18.43 13.70
C ARG A 24 10.97 17.67 14.46
N ILE A 25 10.88 17.98 15.75
CA ILE A 25 9.76 17.61 16.63
C ILE A 25 8.73 18.76 16.63
N SER A 26 7.45 18.43 16.80
CA SER A 26 6.36 19.40 16.96
C SER A 26 6.52 20.18 18.27
N PRO A 27 6.36 21.51 18.29
CA PRO A 27 6.30 22.28 19.53
C PRO A 27 4.98 22.08 20.29
N GLU A 28 3.93 21.56 19.65
CA GLU A 28 2.60 21.31 20.23
C GLU A 28 2.51 19.97 20.97
N ALA A 29 3.29 18.96 20.56
CA ALA A 29 3.36 17.66 21.20
C ALA A 29 4.70 16.96 20.88
N PRO A 30 5.20 16.03 21.73
CA PRO A 30 6.46 15.32 21.52
C PRO A 30 6.35 14.25 20.41
N VAL A 31 5.96 14.66 19.20
CA VAL A 31 5.81 13.81 18.02
C VAL A 31 6.62 14.36 16.84
N PRO A 32 7.14 13.50 15.95
CA PRO A 32 7.85 13.93 14.75
C PRO A 32 6.94 14.66 13.76
N VAL A 33 7.47 15.66 13.06
CA VAL A 33 6.80 16.27 11.91
C VAL A 33 7.38 15.69 10.63
N VAL A 34 6.54 15.00 9.84
CA VAL A 34 6.90 14.48 8.51
C VAL A 34 6.59 15.56 7.48
N GLU A 35 7.62 16.06 6.81
CA GLU A 35 7.47 16.89 5.60
C GLU A 35 7.27 15.95 4.40
N VAL A 36 6.01 15.67 4.07
CA VAL A 36 5.63 14.81 2.94
C VAL A 36 6.12 15.42 1.63
N ARG A 37 6.75 14.59 0.79
CA ARG A 37 7.29 14.95 -0.52
C ARG A 37 6.63 14.19 -1.66
N ASP A 38 6.17 12.98 -1.39
CA ASP A 38 5.55 12.12 -2.40
C ASP A 38 4.54 11.16 -1.75
N HIS A 39 3.69 10.56 -2.58
CA HIS A 39 2.83 9.46 -2.17
C HIS A 39 2.72 8.40 -3.29
N THR A 40 2.54 7.15 -2.89
CA THR A 40 2.36 6.03 -3.83
C THR A 40 1.21 5.15 -3.39
N TYR A 41 0.48 4.63 -4.38
CA TYR A 41 -0.67 3.75 -4.16
C TYR A 41 -0.34 2.32 -4.54
N THR A 42 -0.78 1.37 -3.73
CA THR A 42 -0.72 -0.06 -4.02
C THR A 42 -2.05 -0.74 -3.73
N LEU A 43 -2.31 -1.85 -4.43
CA LEU A 43 -3.48 -2.69 -4.12
C LEU A 43 -3.28 -3.35 -2.75
N GLY A 44 -4.24 -3.14 -1.85
CA GLY A 44 -4.30 -3.77 -0.53
C GLY A 44 -5.38 -4.87 -0.47
N GLY A 45 -5.40 -5.61 0.63
CA GLY A 45 -6.41 -6.66 0.89
C GLY A 45 -6.51 -7.70 -0.24
N ALA A 46 -7.75 -8.00 -0.66
CA ALA A 46 -8.03 -8.89 -1.78
C ALA A 46 -7.39 -8.43 -3.10
N GLY A 47 -7.17 -7.12 -3.27
CA GLY A 47 -6.48 -6.55 -4.43
C GLY A 47 -5.03 -7.01 -4.51
N ASN A 48 -4.30 -7.04 -3.40
CA ASN A 48 -2.91 -7.53 -3.36
C ASN A 48 -2.85 -9.03 -3.73
N VAL A 49 -3.80 -9.82 -3.23
CA VAL A 49 -3.88 -11.26 -3.55
C VAL A 49 -4.09 -11.46 -5.05
N ALA A 50 -5.06 -10.75 -5.65
CA ALA A 50 -5.31 -10.81 -7.08
C ALA A 50 -4.08 -10.37 -7.90
N ASN A 51 -3.41 -9.30 -7.49
CA ASN A 51 -2.20 -8.80 -8.15
C ASN A 51 -1.06 -9.83 -8.17
N ASN A 52 -0.83 -10.51 -7.04
CA ASN A 52 0.20 -11.56 -6.96
C ASN A 52 -0.14 -12.78 -7.81
N LEU A 53 -1.42 -13.21 -7.82
CA LEU A 53 -1.86 -14.32 -8.68
C LEU A 53 -1.66 -14.00 -10.16
N ALA A 54 -1.99 -12.77 -10.58
CA ALA A 54 -1.76 -12.29 -11.94
C ALA A 54 -0.26 -12.27 -12.29
N ALA A 55 0.61 -11.79 -11.39
CA ALA A 55 2.06 -11.77 -11.59
C ALA A 55 2.67 -13.18 -11.71
N LEU A 56 2.11 -14.17 -11.02
CA LEU A 56 2.46 -15.59 -11.15
C LEU A 56 1.88 -16.24 -12.42
N GLY A 57 1.13 -15.47 -13.23
CA GLY A 57 0.52 -15.87 -14.49
C GLY A 57 -0.63 -16.84 -14.31
N ALA A 58 -1.49 -16.63 -13.30
CA ALA A 58 -2.80 -17.27 -13.23
C ALA A 58 -3.68 -16.86 -14.42
#